data_AF-A0AA92SZ77-F1
#
_entry.id   AF-A0AA92SZ77-F1
#
_cell.length_a   1.000
_cell.length_b   1.000
_cell.length_c   1.000
_cell.angle_alpha   90.00
_cell.angle_beta   90.00
_cell.angle_gamma   90.00
#
_symmetry.space_group_name_H-M   'P 1'
#
loop_
_entity.id
_entity.type
_entity.pdbx_description
1 polymer ?
#
loop_
_entity_poly.entity_id
_entity_poly.type
_entity_poly.pdbx_seq_one_letter_code
_entity_poly.pdbx_strand_id
1 'polypeptide(L)'
;MDRQGHYRTIGRDERAYRSFVPTPLQDIHLEMDEEMQTLLAQAHERLKNRNLSDMDALQKEEVENSMNLVYGEKKSLALAFFETDDKEDKEDKKRKLDEQNLLQATRFAVERMQKLPISSRLLKDVHWVMMQGEHNERKYPGEMRTSPIWLGTKDDTLATAPFIPPVYEDMAKSIADLENYIHYEEQTDALIMAALIHYQFEMIHPFIDGNGRIGRLLTLLFLMDRNVIQQPVLSLSKNLMSSSFKYFTGIASVEVSGTYEKWVKYFLQQLH
;
A
#
# COMPACT_ATOMS: atom_id res chain seq x y z
N MET A 1 13.20 -2.38 21.79
CA MET A 1 13.07 -2.91 20.42
C MET A 1 13.28 -1.75 19.49
N ASP A 2 13.89 -1.99 18.32
CA ASP A 2 14.06 -0.93 17.34
C ASP A 2 12.70 -0.57 16.73
N ARG A 3 12.47 0.72 16.45
CA ARG A 3 11.13 1.21 16.03
C ARG A 3 10.67 0.60 14.72
N GLN A 4 11.58 0.31 13.78
CA GLN A 4 11.26 -0.26 12.46
C GLN A 4 10.66 -1.66 12.52
N GLY A 5 11.05 -2.47 13.50
CA GLY A 5 10.80 -3.91 13.51
C GLY A 5 12.09 -4.69 13.58
N HIS A 6 12.04 -5.97 13.21
CA HIS A 6 13.20 -6.85 13.27
C HIS A 6 13.13 -7.94 12.21
N TYR A 7 14.30 -8.48 11.85
CA TYR A 7 14.40 -9.64 10.95
C TYR A 7 14.45 -10.93 11.75
N ARG A 8 13.61 -11.89 11.36
CA ARG A 8 13.59 -13.25 11.89
C ARG A 8 14.17 -14.22 10.88
N THR A 9 15.02 -15.14 11.33
CA THR A 9 15.53 -16.22 10.49
C THR A 9 14.50 -17.33 10.37
N ILE A 10 14.19 -17.74 9.14
CA ILE A 10 13.28 -18.81 8.78
C ILE A 10 14.08 -19.96 8.19
N GLY A 11 13.77 -21.20 8.59
CA GLY A 11 14.47 -22.39 8.12
C GLY A 11 15.77 -22.65 8.87
N ARG A 12 16.61 -23.54 8.32
CA ARG A 12 17.91 -23.94 8.85
C ARG A 12 18.90 -24.14 7.70
N ASP A 13 20.19 -24.07 8.01
CA ASP A 13 21.30 -24.37 7.10
C ASP A 13 21.26 -23.53 5.81
N GLU A 14 21.65 -24.10 4.67
CA GLU A 14 21.74 -23.40 3.37
C GLU A 14 20.40 -22.93 2.81
N ARG A 15 19.28 -23.29 3.43
CA ARG A 15 17.92 -22.84 3.06
C ARG A 15 17.38 -21.75 3.98
N ALA A 16 18.18 -21.30 4.95
CA ALA A 16 17.76 -20.25 5.86
C ALA A 16 17.70 -18.90 5.13
N TYR A 17 16.65 -18.12 5.41
CA TYR A 17 16.49 -16.75 4.93
C TYR A 17 15.96 -15.85 6.04
N ARG A 18 16.04 -14.54 5.85
CA ARG A 18 15.58 -13.56 6.86
C ARG A 18 14.32 -12.88 6.36
N SER A 19 13.21 -13.02 7.10
CA SER A 19 11.97 -12.29 6.85
C SER A 19 11.83 -11.13 7.82
N PHE A 20 11.36 -9.99 7.34
CA PHE A 20 11.09 -8.83 8.18
C PHE A 20 9.79 -9.00 8.96
N VAL A 21 9.75 -8.50 10.20
CA VAL A 21 8.57 -8.42 11.06
C VAL A 21 8.44 -6.96 11.52
N PRO A 22 7.47 -6.20 11.00
CA PRO A 22 7.32 -4.79 11.35
C PRO A 22 6.84 -4.63 12.80
N THR A 23 7.25 -3.55 13.44
CA THR A 23 6.72 -3.17 14.76
C THR A 23 5.22 -2.83 14.63
N PRO A 24 4.35 -3.25 15.56
CA PRO A 24 2.97 -2.80 15.60
C PRO A 24 2.87 -1.28 15.69
N LEU A 25 1.99 -0.66 14.90
CA LEU A 25 1.89 0.81 14.83
C LEU A 25 1.53 1.47 16.18
N GLN A 26 0.80 0.76 17.04
CA GLN A 26 0.48 1.20 18.41
C GLN A 26 1.72 1.44 19.30
N ASP A 27 2.86 0.85 18.94
CA ASP A 27 4.14 1.00 19.66
C ASP A 27 5.03 2.09 19.02
N ILE A 28 4.57 2.76 17.96
CA ILE A 28 5.30 3.81 17.25
C ILE A 28 4.91 5.19 17.79
N HIS A 29 5.85 5.82 18.49
CA HIS A 29 5.69 7.20 18.96
C HIS A 29 6.39 8.18 18.02
N LEU A 30 5.66 9.15 17.47
CA LEU A 30 6.21 10.16 16.57
C LEU A 30 6.61 11.44 17.32
N GLU A 31 7.68 12.07 16.86
CA GLU A 31 8.05 13.42 17.29
C GLU A 31 7.37 14.46 16.38
N MET A 32 6.52 15.31 16.96
CA MET A 32 5.76 16.35 16.26
C MET A 32 6.52 17.68 16.24
N ASP A 33 7.44 17.83 15.29
CA ASP A 33 8.13 19.10 15.07
C ASP A 33 7.31 20.14 14.27
N GLU A 34 7.80 21.38 14.23
CA GLU A 34 7.13 22.51 13.56
C GLU A 34 6.88 22.26 12.06
N GLU A 35 7.81 21.58 11.40
CA GLU A 35 7.67 21.21 9.99
C GLU A 35 6.51 20.23 9.81
N MET A 36 6.43 19.19 10.64
CA MET A 36 5.33 18.21 10.58
C MET A 36 3.97 18.85 10.84
N GLN A 37 3.88 19.74 11.83
CA GLN A 37 2.64 20.48 12.12
C GLN A 37 2.23 21.36 10.93
N THR A 38 3.19 22.03 10.30
CA THR A 38 2.95 22.88 9.13
C THR A 38 2.46 22.05 7.93
N LEU A 39 3.14 20.94 7.64
CA LEU A 39 2.77 20.04 6.54
C LEU A 39 1.39 19.40 6.76
N LEU A 40 1.06 19.07 8.01
CA LEU A 40 -0.22 18.54 8.39
C LEU A 40 -1.36 19.53 8.12
N ALA A 41 -1.19 20.78 8.57
CA ALA A 41 -2.15 21.86 8.32
C ALA A 41 -2.35 22.11 6.81
N GLN A 42 -1.27 22.14 6.05
CA GLN A 42 -1.32 22.29 4.59
C GLN A 42 -2.01 21.12 3.90
N ALA A 43 -1.77 19.88 4.35
CA ALA A 43 -2.41 18.70 3.77
C ALA A 43 -3.94 18.73 3.98
N HIS A 44 -4.39 19.10 5.18
CA HIS A 44 -5.82 19.33 5.45
C HIS A 44 -6.42 20.42 4.56
N GLU A 45 -5.72 21.55 4.40
CA GLU A 45 -6.18 22.64 3.53
C GLU A 45 -6.30 22.20 2.07
N ARG A 46 -5.31 21.45 1.55
CA ARG A 46 -5.34 20.89 0.20
C ARG A 46 -6.54 19.97 -0.01
N LEU A 47 -6.76 19.02 0.91
CA LEU A 47 -7.87 18.08 0.83
C LEU A 47 -9.25 18.75 0.93
N LYS A 48 -9.36 19.85 1.68
CA LYS A 48 -10.59 20.64 1.79
C LYS A 48 -10.89 21.43 0.52
N ASN A 49 -9.87 21.93 -0.18
CA ASN A 49 -10.00 22.82 -1.34
C ASN A 49 -9.90 22.09 -2.69
N ARG A 50 -10.14 20.77 -2.71
CA ARG A 50 -10.06 19.97 -3.94
C ARG A 50 -11.13 20.35 -4.94
N ASN A 51 -10.75 20.40 -6.21
CA ASN A 51 -11.72 20.50 -7.29
C ASN A 51 -12.32 19.11 -7.56
N LEU A 52 -13.58 18.92 -7.20
CA LEU A 52 -14.32 17.67 -7.34
C LEU A 52 -15.44 17.78 -8.40
N SER A 53 -15.30 18.68 -9.38
CA SER A 53 -16.34 18.95 -10.38
C SER A 53 -16.62 17.77 -11.31
N ASP A 54 -15.59 16.96 -11.63
CA ASP A 54 -15.70 15.78 -12.49
C ASP A 54 -15.11 14.55 -11.78
N MET A 55 -15.93 13.94 -10.92
CA MET A 55 -15.54 12.78 -10.10
C MET A 55 -15.17 11.56 -10.94
N ASP A 56 -15.86 11.33 -12.05
CA ASP A 56 -15.60 10.18 -12.91
C ASP A 56 -14.24 10.32 -13.62
N ALA A 57 -13.89 11.53 -14.08
CA ALA A 57 -12.57 11.79 -14.64
C ALA A 57 -11.46 11.61 -13.59
N LEU A 58 -11.65 12.13 -12.38
CA LEU A 58 -10.66 12.02 -11.30
C LEU A 58 -10.44 10.56 -10.86
N GLN A 59 -11.51 9.75 -10.78
CA GLN A 59 -11.39 8.33 -10.47
C GLN A 59 -10.61 7.57 -11.56
N LYS A 60 -10.89 7.86 -12.84
CA LYS A 60 -10.15 7.25 -13.95
C LYS A 60 -8.68 7.67 -13.94
N GLU A 61 -8.38 8.94 -13.68
CA GLU A 61 -7.01 9.44 -13.55
C GLU A 61 -6.27 8.77 -12.40
N GLU A 62 -6.90 8.61 -11.23
CA GLU A 62 -6.27 7.93 -10.09
C GLU A 62 -5.99 6.46 -10.41
N VAL A 63 -6.92 5.76 -11.06
CA VAL A 63 -6.73 4.38 -11.52
C VAL A 63 -5.55 4.28 -12.49
N GLU A 64 -5.50 5.14 -13.51
CA GLU A 64 -4.42 5.14 -14.49
C GLU A 64 -3.05 5.39 -13.83
N ASN A 65 -2.95 6.38 -12.95
CA ASN A 65 -1.71 6.68 -12.22
C ASN A 65 -1.31 5.54 -11.26
N SER A 66 -2.30 4.91 -10.62
CA SER A 66 -2.09 3.75 -9.75
C SER A 66 -1.53 2.57 -10.55
N MET A 67 -2.00 2.36 -11.78
CA MET A 67 -1.47 1.32 -12.67
C MET A 67 -0.10 1.69 -13.24
N ASN A 68 0.18 2.97 -13.50
CA ASN A 68 1.52 3.43 -13.92
C ASN A 68 2.59 3.19 -12.86
N LEU A 69 2.24 3.20 -11.57
CA LEU A 69 3.17 2.80 -10.49
C LEU A 69 3.53 1.30 -10.52
N VAL A 70 2.74 0.49 -11.23
CA VAL A 70 2.96 -0.96 -11.39
C VAL A 70 3.62 -1.28 -12.74
N TYR A 71 3.09 -0.70 -13.82
CA TYR A 71 3.48 -1.01 -15.21
C TYR A 71 4.44 0.00 -15.86
N GLY A 72 4.68 1.17 -15.25
CA GLY A 72 5.42 2.26 -15.89
C GLY A 72 6.93 2.04 -16.01
N GLU A 73 7.54 2.66 -17.04
CA GLU A 73 8.99 2.61 -17.33
C GLU A 73 9.88 3.08 -16.17
N LYS A 74 9.36 3.95 -15.28
CA LYS A 74 10.01 4.35 -14.03
C LYS A 74 9.84 3.27 -12.97
N LYS A 75 10.27 2.06 -13.29
CA LYS A 75 10.37 0.92 -12.40
C LYS A 75 11.18 1.33 -11.17
N SER A 76 10.54 1.31 -10.01
CA SER A 76 11.27 1.29 -8.76
C SER A 76 11.98 -0.05 -8.60
N LEU A 77 13.19 -0.01 -8.05
CA LEU A 77 14.01 -1.17 -7.70
C LEU A 77 13.26 -2.26 -6.90
N ALA A 78 12.13 -1.94 -6.25
CA ALA A 78 11.37 -2.86 -5.42
C ALA A 78 10.22 -3.60 -6.13
N LEU A 79 9.77 -3.14 -7.31
CA LEU A 79 8.59 -3.69 -8.03
C LEU A 79 8.85 -3.99 -9.51
N ALA A 80 10.09 -3.90 -9.97
CA ALA A 80 10.51 -4.09 -11.37
C ALA A 80 10.30 -5.52 -11.95
N PHE A 81 9.50 -6.39 -11.33
CA PHE A 81 9.65 -7.85 -11.43
C PHE A 81 8.54 -8.61 -12.15
N PHE A 82 7.66 -7.91 -12.86
CA PHE A 82 6.76 -8.56 -13.82
C PHE A 82 7.04 -8.06 -15.24
N GLU A 83 8.18 -8.42 -15.83
CA GLU A 83 8.19 -8.52 -17.31
C GLU A 83 7.83 -9.94 -17.67
N THR A 84 6.67 -10.08 -18.28
CA THR A 84 6.36 -11.23 -19.11
C THR A 84 6.80 -10.90 -20.52
N ASP A 85 7.62 -11.75 -21.14
CA ASP A 85 7.80 -11.77 -22.59
C ASP A 85 6.43 -12.04 -23.23
N ASP A 86 5.66 -10.99 -23.47
CA ASP A 86 4.46 -11.06 -24.30
C ASP A 86 4.39 -9.79 -25.15
N LYS A 87 4.09 -10.00 -26.43
CA LYS A 87 4.02 -8.98 -27.48
C LYS A 87 3.17 -7.78 -27.02
N GLU A 88 3.63 -6.56 -27.30
CA GLU A 88 3.04 -5.26 -26.90
C GLU A 88 1.49 -5.22 -26.92
N ASP A 89 0.85 -5.84 -27.92
CA ASP A 89 -0.63 -5.89 -28.04
C ASP A 89 -1.39 -6.63 -26.92
N LYS A 90 -0.75 -7.61 -26.26
CA LYS A 90 -1.39 -8.36 -25.15
C LYS A 90 -1.26 -7.62 -23.82
N GLU A 91 -0.17 -6.91 -23.63
CA GLU A 91 0.10 -6.16 -22.40
C GLU A 91 -0.89 -5.00 -22.23
N ASP A 92 -1.20 -4.30 -23.32
CA ASP A 92 -2.20 -3.23 -23.34
C ASP A 92 -3.62 -3.71 -22.98
N LYS A 93 -4.01 -4.90 -23.44
CA LYS A 93 -5.34 -5.48 -23.11
C LYS A 93 -5.42 -5.88 -21.65
N LYS A 94 -4.36 -6.52 -21.12
CA LYS A 94 -4.25 -6.89 -19.71
C LYS A 94 -4.33 -5.65 -18.81
N ARG A 95 -3.53 -4.62 -19.15
CA ARG A 95 -3.50 -3.36 -18.40
C ARG A 95 -4.87 -2.69 -18.36
N LYS A 96 -5.56 -2.58 -19.50
CA LYS A 96 -6.92 -2.00 -19.56
C LYS A 96 -7.92 -2.77 -18.71
N LEU A 97 -7.83 -4.10 -18.68
CA LEU A 97 -8.67 -4.92 -17.81
C LEU A 97 -8.36 -4.66 -16.33
N ASP A 98 -7.09 -4.60 -15.94
CA ASP A 98 -6.69 -4.29 -14.57
C ASP A 98 -7.13 -2.88 -14.14
N GLU A 99 -7.07 -1.88 -15.03
CA GLU A 99 -7.61 -0.54 -14.79
C GLU A 99 -9.12 -0.58 -14.51
N GLN A 100 -9.88 -1.30 -15.35
CA GLN A 100 -11.32 -1.49 -15.15
C GLN A 100 -11.64 -2.19 -13.81
N ASN A 101 -10.89 -3.24 -13.49
CA ASN A 101 -11.05 -4.00 -12.26
C ASN A 101 -10.71 -3.14 -11.04
N LEU A 102 -9.68 -2.30 -11.09
CA LEU A 102 -9.34 -1.39 -9.98
C LEU A 102 -10.43 -0.34 -9.76
N LEU A 103 -10.99 0.23 -10.84
CA LEU A 103 -12.12 1.15 -10.74
C LEU A 103 -13.36 0.46 -10.11
N GLN A 104 -13.66 -0.77 -10.56
CA GLN A 104 -14.76 -1.56 -10.02
C GLN A 104 -14.53 -1.93 -8.54
N ALA A 105 -13.31 -2.35 -8.19
CA ALA A 105 -12.93 -2.68 -6.82
C ALA A 105 -13.04 -1.46 -5.89
N THR A 106 -12.69 -0.27 -6.38
CA THR A 106 -12.82 0.99 -5.62
C THR A 106 -14.28 1.30 -5.33
N ARG A 107 -15.15 1.21 -6.33
CA ARG A 107 -16.61 1.43 -6.17
C ARG A 107 -17.22 0.39 -5.24
N PHE A 108 -16.87 -0.88 -5.46
CA PHE A 108 -17.29 -1.99 -4.60
C PHE A 108 -16.86 -1.78 -3.14
N ALA A 109 -15.61 -1.35 -2.89
CA ALA A 109 -15.10 -1.12 -1.55
C ALA A 109 -15.92 -0.05 -0.80
N VAL A 110 -16.21 1.07 -1.45
CA VAL A 110 -16.98 2.18 -0.89
C VAL A 110 -18.41 1.75 -0.53
N GLU A 111 -19.07 0.98 -1.40
CA GLU A 111 -20.39 0.41 -1.09
C GLU A 111 -20.31 -0.62 0.05
N ARG A 112 -19.28 -1.46 0.04
CA ARG A 112 -19.09 -2.54 1.01
C ARG A 112 -18.82 -2.01 2.41
N MET A 113 -18.12 -0.88 2.53
CA MET A 113 -17.85 -0.18 3.79
C MET A 113 -19.11 0.22 4.56
N GLN A 114 -20.25 0.39 3.88
CA GLN A 114 -21.53 0.67 4.55
C GLN A 114 -22.04 -0.51 5.39
N LYS A 115 -21.49 -1.71 5.19
CA LYS A 115 -21.93 -2.96 5.84
C LYS A 115 -20.81 -3.69 6.58
N LEU A 116 -19.55 -3.32 6.33
CA LEU A 116 -18.39 -4.02 6.87
C LEU A 116 -17.30 -2.98 7.18
N PRO A 117 -16.78 -2.93 8.42
CA PRO A 117 -15.67 -2.04 8.73
C PRO A 117 -14.42 -2.42 7.93
N ILE A 118 -13.47 -1.49 7.85
CA ILE A 118 -12.15 -1.76 7.27
C ILE A 118 -11.51 -2.94 8.02
N SER A 119 -11.37 -4.07 7.35
CA SER A 119 -10.94 -5.31 7.96
C SER A 119 -10.23 -6.17 6.92
N SER A 120 -9.48 -7.15 7.39
CA SER A 120 -8.90 -8.22 6.56
C SER A 120 -9.94 -8.82 5.60
N ARG A 121 -11.19 -9.02 6.06
CA ARG A 121 -12.30 -9.48 5.22
C ARG A 121 -12.65 -8.48 4.11
N LEU A 122 -12.79 -7.19 4.42
CA LEU A 122 -13.04 -6.17 3.39
C LEU A 122 -11.93 -6.16 2.35
N LEU A 123 -10.66 -6.20 2.79
CA LEU A 123 -9.51 -6.18 1.89
C LEU A 123 -9.46 -7.42 1.00
N LYS A 124 -9.80 -8.60 1.52
CA LYS A 124 -9.96 -9.83 0.72
C LYS A 124 -11.08 -9.71 -0.31
N ASP A 125 -12.27 -9.24 0.08
CA ASP A 125 -13.42 -9.04 -0.83
C ASP A 125 -13.03 -8.07 -1.97
N VAL A 126 -12.36 -6.95 -1.65
CA VAL A 126 -11.93 -5.94 -2.62
C VAL A 126 -10.82 -6.47 -3.53
N HIS A 127 -9.82 -7.16 -2.96
CA HIS A 127 -8.75 -7.78 -3.73
C HIS A 127 -9.28 -8.83 -4.70
N TRP A 128 -10.31 -9.60 -4.33
CA TRP A 128 -10.98 -10.52 -5.25
C TRP A 128 -11.51 -9.79 -6.49
N VAL A 129 -12.25 -8.68 -6.31
CA VAL A 129 -12.78 -7.87 -7.43
C VAL A 129 -11.64 -7.28 -8.28
N MET A 130 -10.60 -6.76 -7.62
CA MET A 130 -9.47 -6.12 -8.30
C MET A 130 -8.65 -7.09 -9.16
N MET A 131 -8.54 -8.35 -8.73
CA MET A 131 -7.68 -9.35 -9.36
C MET A 131 -8.46 -10.31 -10.27
N GLN A 132 -9.62 -9.92 -10.79
CA GLN A 132 -10.33 -10.71 -11.79
C GLN A 132 -9.55 -10.80 -13.12
N GLY A 133 -9.78 -11.86 -13.89
CA GLY A 133 -9.14 -12.12 -15.18
C GLY A 133 -8.17 -13.31 -15.17
N GLU A 134 -8.08 -14.02 -16.29
CA GLU A 134 -7.31 -15.27 -16.44
C GLU A 134 -5.83 -15.10 -16.07
N HIS A 135 -5.23 -13.93 -16.34
CA HIS A 135 -3.83 -13.64 -16.02
C HIS A 135 -3.54 -13.55 -14.53
N ASN A 136 -4.57 -13.41 -13.69
CA ASN A 136 -4.46 -13.27 -12.25
C ASN A 136 -4.86 -14.55 -11.49
N GLU A 137 -5.32 -15.61 -12.15
CA GLU A 137 -5.82 -16.83 -11.47
C GLU A 137 -4.79 -17.45 -10.51
N ARG A 138 -3.52 -17.48 -10.93
CA ARG A 138 -2.41 -18.01 -10.12
C ARG A 138 -1.91 -17.05 -9.04
N LYS A 139 -2.53 -15.87 -8.92
CA LYS A 139 -2.29 -14.87 -7.86
C LYS A 139 -3.27 -15.02 -6.70
N TYR A 140 -4.16 -16.02 -6.77
CA TYR A 140 -5.18 -16.35 -5.77
C TYR A 140 -6.04 -15.13 -5.38
N PRO A 141 -6.86 -14.62 -6.32
CA PRO A 141 -7.74 -13.48 -6.06
C PRO A 141 -8.57 -13.67 -4.79
N GLY A 142 -8.34 -12.78 -3.83
CA GLY A 142 -9.12 -12.69 -2.60
C GLY A 142 -8.49 -13.45 -1.44
N GLU A 143 -7.34 -14.10 -1.64
CA GLU A 143 -6.65 -14.85 -0.60
C GLU A 143 -5.33 -14.20 -0.20
N MET A 144 -5.08 -14.15 1.11
CA MET A 144 -3.76 -13.78 1.63
C MET A 144 -2.79 -14.93 1.39
N ARG A 145 -1.53 -14.60 1.11
CA ARG A 145 -0.51 -15.59 0.80
C ARG A 145 -0.19 -16.46 2.02
N THR A 146 -0.01 -17.75 1.79
CA THR A 146 0.54 -18.69 2.79
C THR A 146 2.01 -19.04 2.51
N SER A 147 2.48 -18.74 1.31
CA SER A 147 3.86 -18.97 0.87
C SER A 147 4.70 -17.70 1.03
N PRO A 148 6.02 -17.84 1.25
CA PRO A 148 6.92 -16.70 1.25
C PRO A 148 7.00 -16.09 -0.16
N ILE A 149 7.21 -14.77 -0.19
CA ILE A 149 7.50 -13.98 -1.38
C ILE A 149 8.71 -13.10 -1.08
N TRP A 150 9.30 -12.51 -2.10
CA TRP A 150 10.35 -11.51 -1.93
C TRP A 150 10.13 -10.34 -2.87
N LEU A 151 10.65 -9.18 -2.48
CA LEU A 151 10.69 -7.99 -3.31
C LEU A 151 12.15 -7.77 -3.71
N GLY A 152 12.42 -7.87 -5.00
CA GLY A 152 13.76 -7.84 -5.56
C GLY A 152 13.79 -8.45 -6.95
N THR A 153 14.97 -8.37 -7.57
CA THR A 153 15.44 -9.15 -8.73
C THR A 153 14.50 -10.19 -9.34
N LYS A 154 14.30 -10.26 -10.67
CA LYS A 154 13.85 -11.53 -11.27
C LYS A 154 14.84 -12.65 -11.00
N ASP A 155 16.12 -12.28 -10.91
CA ASP A 155 17.23 -13.18 -10.57
C ASP A 155 17.39 -13.36 -9.06
N ASP A 156 16.63 -12.60 -8.25
CA ASP A 156 16.67 -12.75 -6.80
C ASP A 156 15.94 -14.00 -6.35
N THR A 157 16.42 -14.53 -5.23
CA THR A 157 15.83 -15.64 -4.51
C THR A 157 15.58 -15.22 -3.07
N LEU A 158 14.95 -16.08 -2.27
CA LEU A 158 14.86 -15.87 -0.81
C LEU A 158 16.23 -15.70 -0.13
N ALA A 159 17.34 -16.11 -0.76
CA ALA A 159 18.67 -15.91 -0.20
C ALA A 159 19.30 -14.56 -0.56
N THR A 160 18.91 -13.95 -1.68
CA THR A 160 19.58 -12.75 -2.24
C THR A 160 18.70 -11.51 -2.26
N ALA A 161 17.38 -11.67 -2.13
CA ALA A 161 16.46 -10.56 -2.23
C ALA A 161 16.74 -9.48 -1.17
N PRO A 162 16.65 -8.20 -1.54
CA PRO A 162 16.87 -7.10 -0.61
C PRO A 162 15.81 -7.03 0.47
N PHE A 163 14.59 -7.52 0.18
CA PHE A 163 13.51 -7.52 1.13
C PHE A 163 12.61 -8.76 1.04
N ILE A 164 12.32 -9.35 2.18
CA ILE A 164 11.39 -10.47 2.33
C ILE A 164 10.35 -10.06 3.38
N PRO A 165 9.08 -9.85 2.98
CA PRO A 165 8.00 -9.54 3.91
C PRO A 165 7.80 -10.64 4.97
N PRO A 166 6.99 -10.38 6.01
CA PRO A 166 6.68 -11.37 7.04
C PRO A 166 6.20 -12.70 6.45
N VAL A 167 6.65 -13.83 6.99
CA VAL A 167 6.05 -15.14 6.64
C VAL A 167 4.63 -15.25 7.19
N TYR A 168 3.87 -16.27 6.77
CA TYR A 168 2.43 -16.36 7.04
C TYR A 168 2.03 -16.09 8.49
N GLU A 169 2.71 -16.68 9.47
CA GLU A 169 2.36 -16.51 10.89
C GLU A 169 2.55 -15.06 11.36
N ASP A 170 3.67 -14.44 10.99
CA ASP A 170 4.00 -13.07 11.34
C ASP A 170 3.14 -12.06 10.55
N MET A 171 2.82 -12.39 9.30
CA MET A 171 1.93 -11.62 8.43
C MET A 171 0.52 -11.60 8.98
N ALA A 172 -0.03 -12.75 9.36
CA ALA A 172 -1.37 -12.86 9.93
C ALA A 172 -1.49 -12.05 11.23
N LYS A 173 -0.47 -12.14 12.10
CA LYS A 173 -0.40 -11.31 13.31
C LYS A 173 -0.32 -9.81 12.96
N SER A 174 0.56 -9.43 12.04
CA SER A 174 0.75 -8.03 11.67
C SER A 174 -0.50 -7.41 11.02
N ILE A 175 -1.27 -8.19 10.26
CA ILE A 175 -2.58 -7.76 9.74
C ILE A 175 -3.58 -7.54 10.88
N ALA A 176 -3.62 -8.44 11.86
CA ALA A 176 -4.50 -8.28 13.02
C ALA A 176 -4.12 -7.03 13.83
N ASP A 177 -2.83 -6.79 14.05
CA ASP A 177 -2.32 -5.60 14.74
C ASP A 177 -2.66 -4.32 13.93
N LEU A 178 -2.52 -4.35 12.60
CA LEU A 178 -2.91 -3.23 11.74
C LEU A 178 -4.43 -2.98 11.76
N GLU A 179 -5.25 -4.03 11.72
CA GLU A 179 -6.71 -3.92 11.83
C GLU A 179 -7.12 -3.28 13.17
N ASN A 180 -6.49 -3.69 14.27
CA ASN A 180 -6.69 -3.06 15.57
C ASN A 180 -6.31 -1.58 15.56
N TYR A 181 -5.16 -1.22 14.96
CA TYR A 181 -4.72 0.17 14.87
C TYR A 181 -5.66 1.03 14.03
N ILE A 182 -6.19 0.50 12.92
CA ILE A 182 -7.17 1.20 12.06
C ILE A 182 -8.40 1.64 12.86
N HIS A 183 -8.88 0.78 13.78
CA HIS A 183 -10.05 1.05 14.61
C HIS A 183 -9.73 1.70 15.95
N TYR A 184 -8.46 1.95 16.24
CA TYR A 184 -8.06 2.56 17.49
C TYR A 184 -8.50 4.03 17.51
N GLU A 185 -9.15 4.45 18.60
CA GLU A 185 -9.48 5.86 18.84
C GLU A 185 -8.27 6.57 19.44
N GLU A 186 -7.31 6.91 18.58
CA GLU A 186 -6.11 7.64 18.97
C GLU A 186 -6.34 9.17 18.94
N GLN A 187 -5.56 9.91 19.72
CA GLN A 187 -5.46 11.37 19.61
C GLN A 187 -4.61 11.82 18.40
N THR A 188 -4.06 10.87 17.64
CA THR A 188 -3.23 11.13 16.45
C THR A 188 -4.10 11.53 15.27
N ASP A 189 -3.66 12.52 14.50
CA ASP A 189 -4.38 13.02 13.33
C ASP A 189 -4.55 11.92 12.26
N ALA A 190 -5.72 11.86 11.64
CA ALA A 190 -6.05 10.85 10.64
C ALA A 190 -5.11 10.87 9.42
N LEU A 191 -4.55 12.01 9.01
CA LEU A 191 -3.59 12.04 7.90
C LEU A 191 -2.26 11.37 8.25
N ILE A 192 -1.84 11.49 9.51
CA ILE A 192 -0.65 10.80 10.03
C ILE A 192 -0.93 9.31 10.12
N MET A 193 -2.08 8.92 10.68
CA MET A 193 -2.49 7.51 10.73
C MET A 193 -2.54 6.89 9.32
N ALA A 194 -3.09 7.61 8.34
CA ALA A 194 -3.15 7.14 6.95
C ALA A 194 -1.76 6.87 6.36
N ALA A 195 -0.77 7.74 6.65
CA ALA A 195 0.62 7.52 6.24
C ALA A 195 1.20 6.24 6.87
N LEU A 196 0.98 6.05 8.18
CA LEU A 196 1.48 4.88 8.92
C LEU A 196 0.81 3.59 8.47
N ILE A 197 -0.51 3.59 8.29
CA ILE A 197 -1.30 2.46 7.79
C ILE A 197 -0.81 2.04 6.41
N HIS A 198 -0.59 3.01 5.51
CA HIS A 198 -0.09 2.74 4.17
C HIS A 198 1.28 2.07 4.20
N TYR A 199 2.23 2.63 4.97
CA TYR A 199 3.55 2.02 5.16
C TYR A 199 3.45 0.59 5.70
N GLN A 200 2.70 0.40 6.80
CA GLN A 200 2.59 -0.89 7.46
C GLN A 200 2.01 -1.94 6.52
N PHE A 201 0.97 -1.59 5.75
CA PHE A 201 0.37 -2.50 4.78
C PHE A 201 1.35 -2.93 3.68
N GLU A 202 2.12 -1.99 3.13
CA GLU A 202 3.16 -2.29 2.14
C GLU A 202 4.25 -3.23 2.70
N MET A 203 4.63 -3.05 3.96
CA MET A 203 5.63 -3.89 4.62
C MET A 203 5.12 -5.30 4.93
N ILE A 204 3.85 -5.44 5.31
CA ILE A 204 3.22 -6.75 5.56
C ILE A 204 3.07 -7.53 4.24
N HIS A 205 2.71 -6.81 3.17
CA HIS A 205 2.58 -7.35 1.82
C HIS A 205 1.73 -8.64 1.77
N PRO A 206 0.44 -8.59 2.19
CA PRO A 206 -0.33 -9.81 2.49
C PRO A 206 -0.78 -10.63 1.27
N PHE A 207 -0.77 -10.06 0.07
CA PHE A 207 -1.20 -10.74 -1.15
C PHE A 207 -0.01 -11.14 -2.04
N ILE A 208 -0.22 -12.08 -2.97
CA ILE A 208 0.83 -12.47 -3.95
C ILE A 208 1.11 -11.34 -4.95
N ASP A 209 0.11 -10.54 -5.28
CA ASP A 209 0.21 -9.34 -6.12
C ASP A 209 -0.90 -8.36 -5.71
N GLY A 210 -0.85 -7.12 -6.18
CA GLY A 210 -1.90 -6.12 -5.93
C GLY A 210 -1.74 -5.34 -4.63
N ASN A 211 -0.71 -5.61 -3.83
CA ASN A 211 -0.48 -4.93 -2.54
C ASN A 211 -0.42 -3.41 -2.70
N GLY A 212 0.40 -2.88 -3.61
CA GLY A 212 0.46 -1.43 -3.88
C GLY A 212 -0.90 -0.78 -4.18
N ARG A 213 -1.74 -1.47 -4.96
CA ARG A 213 -3.06 -0.99 -5.35
C ARG A 213 -4.04 -1.02 -4.17
N ILE A 214 -4.03 -2.10 -3.39
CA ILE A 214 -4.82 -2.20 -2.16
C ILE A 214 -4.33 -1.22 -1.10
N GLY A 215 -3.02 -0.99 -0.96
CA GLY A 215 -2.45 -0.04 0.01
C GLY A 215 -2.90 1.40 -0.27
N ARG A 216 -2.93 1.81 -1.54
CA ARG A 216 -3.47 3.13 -1.93
C ARG A 216 -4.98 3.23 -1.76
N LEU A 217 -5.71 2.17 -2.12
CA LEU A 217 -7.15 2.11 -1.88
C LEU A 217 -7.48 2.13 -0.37
N LEU A 218 -6.72 1.41 0.46
CA LEU A 218 -6.86 1.42 1.91
C LEU A 218 -6.68 2.83 2.49
N THR A 219 -5.75 3.63 1.97
CA THR A 219 -5.63 5.05 2.34
C THR A 219 -6.92 5.82 2.05
N LEU A 220 -7.50 5.66 0.85
CA LEU A 220 -8.78 6.29 0.49
C LEU A 220 -9.89 5.86 1.46
N LEU A 221 -10.06 4.55 1.67
CA LEU A 221 -11.09 4.00 2.54
C LEU A 221 -10.95 4.51 3.98
N PHE A 222 -9.74 4.53 4.52
CA PHE A 222 -9.47 5.01 5.87
C PHE A 222 -9.80 6.50 6.04
N LEU A 223 -9.42 7.35 5.09
CA LEU A 223 -9.73 8.78 5.16
C LEU A 223 -11.23 9.05 5.00
N MET A 224 -11.96 8.21 4.26
CA MET A 224 -13.42 8.25 4.19
C MET A 224 -14.07 7.82 5.51
N ASP A 225 -13.60 6.72 6.11
CA ASP A 225 -14.07 6.22 7.40
C ASP A 225 -13.92 7.26 8.52
N ARG A 226 -12.79 7.98 8.52
CA ARG A 226 -12.51 9.08 9.46
C ARG A 226 -13.17 10.41 9.09
N ASN A 227 -14.02 10.44 8.05
CA ASN A 227 -14.73 11.63 7.56
C ASN A 227 -13.80 12.81 7.15
N VAL A 228 -12.53 12.54 6.85
CA VAL A 228 -11.59 13.55 6.34
C VAL A 228 -11.95 13.91 4.90
N ILE A 229 -12.40 12.93 4.13
CA ILE A 229 -12.91 13.09 2.77
C ILE A 229 -14.24 12.36 2.65
N GLN A 230 -15.19 12.93 1.88
CA GLN A 230 -16.53 12.35 1.74
C GLN A 230 -16.74 11.71 0.36
N GLN A 231 -16.00 12.18 -0.63
CA GLN A 231 -16.08 11.70 -2.00
C GLN A 231 -15.05 10.59 -2.23
N PRO A 232 -15.39 9.53 -2.98
CA PRO A 232 -14.55 8.37 -3.19
C PRO A 232 -13.45 8.62 -4.23
N VAL A 233 -12.63 9.64 -3.99
CA VAL A 233 -11.45 9.94 -4.79
C VAL A 233 -10.36 10.59 -3.94
N LEU A 234 -9.14 10.11 -4.13
CA LEU A 234 -7.92 10.66 -3.56
C LEU A 234 -6.85 10.54 -4.64
N SER A 235 -6.40 11.66 -5.20
CA SER A 235 -5.44 11.68 -6.32
C SER A 235 -4.00 11.47 -5.86
N LEU A 236 -3.79 10.45 -5.00
CA LEU A 236 -2.51 10.15 -4.38
C LEU A 236 -1.51 9.57 -5.38
N SER A 237 -1.96 8.67 -6.26
CA SER A 237 -1.05 7.93 -7.15
C SER A 237 -0.29 8.84 -8.10
N LYS A 238 -0.92 9.92 -8.57
CA LYS A 238 -0.27 10.93 -9.44
C LYS A 238 0.97 11.54 -8.79
N ASN A 239 0.85 11.91 -7.51
CA ASN A 239 1.93 12.56 -6.77
C ASN A 239 3.03 11.55 -6.40
N LEU A 240 2.65 10.35 -5.95
CA LEU A 240 3.58 9.24 -5.73
C LEU A 240 4.35 8.89 -7.00
N MET A 241 3.69 8.88 -8.16
CA MET A 241 4.32 8.60 -9.45
C MET A 241 5.33 9.68 -9.84
N SER A 242 4.99 10.96 -9.69
CA SER A 242 5.91 12.06 -10.01
C SER A 242 7.20 12.04 -9.18
N SER A 243 7.14 11.39 -8.00
CA SER A 243 8.25 11.25 -7.07
C SER A 243 8.54 9.80 -6.67
N SER A 244 8.37 8.84 -7.59
CA SER A 244 8.39 7.39 -7.27
C SER A 244 9.65 6.96 -6.53
N PHE A 245 10.82 7.46 -6.92
CA PHE A 245 12.07 7.20 -6.20
C PHE A 245 11.98 7.59 -4.71
N LYS A 246 11.40 8.75 -4.39
CA LYS A 246 11.22 9.22 -2.99
C LYS A 246 10.19 8.37 -2.25
N TYR A 247 9.12 7.93 -2.92
CA TYR A 247 8.12 7.04 -2.33
C TYR A 247 8.76 5.74 -1.84
N PHE A 248 9.47 5.02 -2.73
CA PHE A 248 10.05 3.73 -2.38
C PHE A 248 11.26 3.85 -1.44
N THR A 249 12.10 4.86 -1.62
CA THR A 249 13.21 5.10 -0.68
C THR A 249 12.72 5.58 0.70
N GLY A 250 11.59 6.28 0.75
CA GLY A 250 10.92 6.64 2.00
C GLY A 250 10.49 5.41 2.79
N ILE A 251 9.80 4.47 2.14
CA ILE A 251 9.40 3.18 2.74
C ILE A 251 10.63 2.40 3.20
N ALA A 252 11.62 2.21 2.33
CA ALA A 252 12.85 1.49 2.65
C ALA A 252 13.62 2.14 3.82
N SER A 253 13.66 3.47 3.90
CA SER A 253 14.32 4.18 5.00
C SER A 253 13.67 3.90 6.36
N VAL A 254 12.35 3.73 6.42
CA VAL A 254 11.66 3.33 7.65
C VAL A 254 12.02 1.88 8.01
N GLU A 255 12.05 0.97 7.04
CA GLU A 255 12.45 -0.42 7.27
C GLU A 255 13.91 -0.54 7.77
N VAL A 256 14.85 0.24 7.24
CA VAL A 256 16.26 0.19 7.66
C VAL A 256 16.53 0.94 8.96
N SER A 257 15.91 2.11 9.15
CA SER A 257 16.34 3.09 10.18
C SER A 257 15.20 3.63 11.05
N GLY A 258 13.97 3.15 10.89
CA GLY A 258 12.82 3.58 11.71
C GLY A 258 12.45 5.05 11.52
N THR A 259 12.76 5.65 10.37
CA THR A 259 12.56 7.08 10.10
C THR A 259 11.10 7.44 9.77
N TYR A 260 10.17 7.09 10.65
CA TYR A 260 8.73 7.28 10.44
C TYR A 260 8.37 8.75 10.20
N GLU A 261 9.00 9.69 10.91
CA GLU A 261 8.72 11.12 10.78
C GLU A 261 9.04 11.63 9.37
N LYS A 262 10.13 11.16 8.76
CA LYS A 262 10.48 11.50 7.37
C LYS A 262 9.44 10.96 6.38
N TRP A 263 8.99 9.73 6.62
CA TRP A 263 7.94 9.11 5.80
C TRP A 263 6.62 9.88 5.90
N VAL A 264 6.16 10.19 7.12
CA VAL A 264 4.93 10.95 7.36
C VAL A 264 5.00 12.31 6.68
N LYS A 265 6.09 13.07 6.86
CA LYS A 265 6.28 14.36 6.18
C LYS A 265 6.21 14.25 4.66
N TYR A 266 6.90 13.26 4.09
CA TYR A 266 6.83 12.99 2.65
C TYR A 266 5.39 12.68 2.21
N PHE A 267 4.69 11.80 2.92
CA PHE A 267 3.34 11.37 2.60
C PHE A 267 2.34 12.52 2.66
N LEU A 268 2.41 13.37 3.70
CA LEU A 268 1.57 14.56 3.84
C LEU A 268 1.71 15.52 2.64
N GLN A 269 2.92 15.66 2.09
CA GLN A 269 3.15 16.46 0.88
C GLN A 269 2.49 15.87 -0.37
N GLN A 270 2.16 14.57 -0.39
CA GLN A 270 1.52 13.92 -1.54
C GLN A 270 -0.01 13.94 -1.47
N LEU A 271 -0.59 14.30 -0.32
CA LEU A 271 -2.03 14.39 -0.14
C LEU A 271 -2.59 15.68 -0.77
N HIS A 272 -3.36 15.47 -1.83
CA HIS A 272 -4.00 16.51 -2.66
C HIS A 272 -5.41 16.08 -3.08
#